data_AF-A0A7W1PCA1-F1
#
_entry.id   AF-A0A7W1PCA1-F1
#
_cell.length_a   1.000
_cell.length_b   1.000
_cell.length_c   1.000
_cell.angle_alpha   90.00
_cell.angle_beta   90.00
_cell.angle_gamma   90.00
#
_symmetry.space_group_name_H-M   'P 1'
#
loop_
_entity.id
_entity.type
_entity.pdbx_description
1 polymer ?
#
loop_
_entity_poly.entity_id
_entity_poly.type
_entity_poly.pdbx_seq_one_letter_code
_entity_poly.pdbx_strand_id
1 'polypeptide(L)'
;MLRRLRPVMAAAAAWLLLTTSLAPHPEAQVEVRGPVQITAGAPAEIRQWTPLLEGMLRGGELRRRPPRPDRVMSVRSHDRADQYHRGVRVFGGDVVLQMESAQVLSIFGTLHRGVDLDTAPVIDEAGALAAVERRGAEPHLDAPELVVLPRDAGAYLLAWRIRATLPGDIRQFFVDARTGAVLLDFSDVKSQVPIIGTGTGVLGDQKKLSVRRAVNGQYVAEDGRRPPTLRTYDMQGNITRTVDFLSGRVNLNPATELAADADNNWTDVMAVDAHVYSGWTYDFLFKRFNRRGLDNGDVRIVSLVHPARREDFSTPLGSQWPLFFANAAYFGSGVVAYGVGLPPGVTAGGRTWDYMSGALDIVAHELAHGVTDYTSDLIYLNEPGALNEAFSDIVGTSVEFFYQPAGTGPLRADYLLGEDVVRPNGIRSMADPGMFGHPDHYAIRYTGTADNGGVHINSGIANHAFYLAIEGGTNRTSGMAVLGVGGVNRQQIENVFYRAFTELLP
;
A
#
# COMPACT_ATOMS: atom_id res chain seq x y z
N MET A 1 -11.19 43.89 50.88
CA MET A 1 -10.71 42.60 50.34
C MET A 1 -11.40 42.38 49.00
N LEU A 2 -10.85 42.90 47.89
CA LEU A 2 -9.91 42.25 46.97
C LEU A 2 -10.38 40.88 46.45
N ARG A 3 -10.96 40.87 45.25
CA ARG A 3 -10.39 40.25 44.04
C ARG A 3 -11.25 40.62 42.82
N ARG A 4 -10.69 41.40 41.90
CA ARG A 4 -11.27 41.69 40.58
C ARG A 4 -10.39 41.08 39.50
N LEU A 5 -11.00 40.27 38.65
CA LEU A 5 -10.50 39.84 37.35
C LEU A 5 -10.73 40.97 36.32
N ARG A 6 -9.80 41.08 35.38
CA ARG A 6 -9.81 42.00 34.23
C ARG A 6 -10.83 41.56 33.18
N PRO A 7 -11.28 42.50 32.34
CA PRO A 7 -11.09 42.30 30.90
C PRO A 7 -10.66 43.59 30.19
N VAL A 8 -9.88 43.48 29.12
CA VAL A 8 -9.80 44.55 28.10
C VAL A 8 -9.69 43.90 26.73
N MET A 9 -10.66 44.22 25.88
CA MET A 9 -10.64 44.04 24.44
C MET A 9 -9.97 45.24 23.75
N ALA A 10 -9.30 44.93 22.63
CA ALA A 10 -9.18 45.67 21.37
C ALA A 10 -8.76 47.15 21.35
N ALA A 11 -7.71 47.47 20.59
CA ALA A 11 -7.85 48.05 19.24
C ALA A 11 -6.47 48.44 18.66
N ALA A 12 -6.41 48.39 17.33
CA ALA A 12 -5.25 48.54 16.48
C ALA A 12 -4.73 50.00 16.37
N ALA A 13 -3.44 50.14 16.07
CA ALA A 13 -2.92 51.20 15.18
C ALA A 13 -1.54 50.79 14.67
N ALA A 14 -1.31 50.96 13.38
CA ALA A 14 -0.06 50.63 12.71
C ALA A 14 0.56 51.90 12.09
N TRP A 15 1.88 51.79 11.87
CA TRP A 15 2.79 52.60 11.03
C TRP A 15 3.37 53.89 11.64
N LEU A 16 4.71 53.98 11.78
CA LEU A 16 5.65 54.37 10.71
C LEU A 16 7.12 54.19 11.17
N LEU A 17 8.01 53.88 10.22
CA LEU A 17 9.47 53.72 10.36
C LEU A 17 10.21 55.03 10.68
N LEU A 18 11.34 54.96 11.41
CA LEU A 18 12.65 55.35 10.85
C LEU A 18 13.84 54.83 11.68
N THR A 19 14.94 54.64 10.97
CA THR A 19 16.17 53.89 11.26
C THR A 19 17.17 54.61 12.15
N THR A 20 17.88 53.87 13.01
CA THR A 20 19.24 54.23 13.48
C THR A 20 20.16 53.03 13.39
N SER A 21 21.23 53.19 12.61
CA SER A 21 22.31 52.24 12.39
C SER A 21 23.14 52.03 13.66
N LEU A 22 23.30 50.78 14.07
CA LEU A 22 24.38 50.32 14.96
C LEU A 22 25.11 49.18 14.25
N ALA A 23 26.41 49.34 14.07
CA ALA A 23 27.28 48.36 13.43
C ALA A 23 27.26 47.04 14.21
N PRO A 24 27.22 45.87 13.53
CA PRO A 24 27.29 44.60 14.23
C PRO A 24 28.73 44.30 14.65
N HIS A 25 28.93 44.04 15.93
CA HIS A 25 30.09 43.31 16.44
C HIS A 25 30.13 41.90 15.83
N PRO A 26 31.31 41.28 15.63
CA PRO A 26 31.39 39.94 15.06
C PRO A 26 30.83 38.92 16.06
N GLU A 27 29.69 38.33 15.73
CA GLU A 27 29.16 37.15 16.40
C GLU A 27 30.15 35.99 16.21
N ALA A 28 30.59 35.40 17.32
CA ALA A 28 31.31 34.14 17.29
C ALA A 28 30.42 33.08 16.63
N GLN A 29 30.81 32.62 15.44
CA GLN A 29 30.12 31.54 14.75
C GLN A 29 30.16 30.29 15.62
N VAL A 30 29.01 29.87 16.13
CA VAL A 30 28.84 28.55 16.76
C VAL A 30 29.20 27.51 15.70
N GLU A 31 30.27 26.76 15.95
CA GLU A 31 30.75 25.73 15.03
C GLU A 31 29.69 24.62 14.95
N VAL A 32 28.92 24.60 13.86
CA VAL A 32 27.89 23.58 13.62
C VAL A 32 28.59 22.22 13.51
N ARG A 33 28.33 21.33 14.47
CA ARG A 33 28.76 19.92 14.46
C ARG A 33 27.62 19.05 13.96
N GLY A 34 27.92 18.08 13.09
CA GLY A 34 26.94 17.12 12.56
C GLY A 34 26.62 17.30 11.07
N PRO A 35 25.60 16.59 10.56
CA PRO A 35 25.18 16.68 9.16
C PRO A 35 24.52 18.03 8.88
N VAL A 36 24.93 18.64 7.77
CA VAL A 36 24.36 19.86 7.21
C VAL A 36 23.80 19.50 5.84
N GLN A 37 22.47 19.56 5.72
CA GLN A 37 21.78 19.42 4.43
C GLN A 37 21.89 20.73 3.66
N ILE A 38 22.34 20.63 2.41
CA ILE A 38 22.43 21.76 1.48
C ILE A 38 21.28 21.63 0.48
N THR A 39 20.51 22.70 0.32
CA THR A 39 19.52 22.84 -0.75
C THR A 39 19.51 24.31 -1.16
N ALA A 40 20.46 24.68 -2.01
CA ALA A 40 20.63 26.06 -2.48
C ALA A 40 20.19 26.17 -3.94
N GLY A 41 19.12 26.93 -4.17
CA GLY A 41 18.58 27.19 -5.51
C GLY A 41 18.50 28.68 -5.84
N ALA A 42 18.46 29.55 -4.82
CA ALA A 42 18.48 30.99 -5.04
C ALA A 42 19.93 31.50 -5.22
N PRO A 43 20.17 32.54 -6.05
CA PRO A 43 21.52 33.09 -6.24
C PRO A 43 22.20 33.56 -4.95
N ALA A 44 21.44 34.02 -3.96
CA ALA A 44 21.98 34.42 -2.67
C ALA A 44 22.49 33.22 -1.85
N GLU A 45 21.75 32.11 -1.84
CA GLU A 45 22.11 30.86 -1.15
C GLU A 45 23.33 30.22 -1.80
N ILE A 46 23.37 30.18 -3.15
CA ILE A 46 24.52 29.66 -3.89
C ILE A 46 25.79 30.44 -3.50
N ARG A 47 25.72 31.78 -3.48
CA ARG A 47 26.86 32.63 -3.06
C ARG A 47 27.30 32.39 -1.62
N GLN A 48 26.40 31.96 -0.72
CA GLN A 48 26.77 31.62 0.66
C GLN A 48 27.57 30.31 0.73
N TRP A 49 27.22 29.31 -0.09
CA TRP A 49 27.88 28.01 -0.07
C TRP A 49 29.17 27.93 -0.90
N THR A 50 29.26 28.68 -2.00
CA THR A 50 30.38 28.59 -2.95
C THR A 50 31.76 28.72 -2.29
N PRO A 51 32.05 29.75 -1.45
CA PRO A 51 33.39 29.92 -0.88
C PRO A 51 33.83 28.75 -0.01
N LEU A 52 32.88 28.17 0.75
CA LEU A 52 33.15 27.00 1.59
C LEU A 52 33.49 25.78 0.74
N LEU A 53 32.68 25.46 -0.26
CA LEU A 53 32.88 24.29 -1.11
C LEU A 53 34.18 24.39 -1.92
N GLU A 54 34.49 25.56 -2.45
CA GLU A 54 35.77 25.81 -3.12
C GLU A 54 36.96 25.67 -2.16
N GLY A 55 36.81 26.15 -0.93
CA GLY A 55 37.80 25.96 0.13
C GLY A 55 38.07 24.47 0.38
N MET A 56 37.01 23.69 0.57
CA MET A 56 37.10 22.24 0.80
C MET A 56 37.65 21.47 -0.41
N LEU A 57 37.35 21.92 -1.64
CA LEU A 57 37.93 21.34 -2.85
C LEU A 57 39.44 21.60 -2.93
N ARG A 58 39.91 22.80 -2.56
CA ARG A 58 41.33 23.13 -2.53
C ARG A 58 42.08 22.42 -1.40
N GLY A 59 41.46 22.29 -0.23
CA GLY A 59 42.03 21.57 0.92
C GLY A 59 41.97 20.05 0.80
N GLY A 60 41.22 19.53 -0.18
CA GLY A 60 41.10 18.10 -0.45
C GLY A 60 40.08 17.40 0.45
N GLU A 61 39.34 18.14 1.28
CA GLU A 61 38.18 17.64 2.02
C GLU A 61 36.98 17.37 1.11
N LEU A 62 36.96 17.94 -0.09
CA LEU A 62 36.09 17.52 -1.19
C LEU A 62 36.95 17.06 -2.36
N ARG A 63 36.59 15.92 -2.97
CA ARG A 63 37.24 15.42 -4.18
C ARG A 63 36.21 15.16 -5.26
N ARG A 64 36.43 15.73 -6.45
CA ARG A 64 35.51 15.62 -7.58
C ARG A 64 35.49 14.19 -8.12
N ARG A 65 34.28 13.69 -8.38
CA ARG A 65 34.02 12.54 -9.24
C ARG A 65 34.05 12.97 -10.72
N PRO A 66 34.20 12.04 -11.66
CA PRO A 66 34.05 12.35 -13.08
C PRO A 66 32.70 13.04 -13.36
N PRO A 67 32.69 14.18 -14.08
CA PRO A 67 31.46 14.90 -14.37
C PRO A 67 30.52 14.04 -15.21
N ARG A 68 29.21 14.15 -14.95
CA ARG A 68 28.18 13.42 -15.72
C ARG A 68 27.27 14.41 -16.43
N PRO A 69 27.12 14.31 -17.77
CA PRO A 69 26.15 15.13 -18.49
C PRO A 69 24.73 14.78 -18.04
N ASP A 70 23.85 15.77 -18.04
CA ASP A 70 22.41 15.56 -17.87
C ASP A 70 21.85 15.00 -19.18
N ARG A 71 21.25 13.80 -19.11
CA ARG A 71 20.73 13.09 -20.29
C ARG A 71 19.36 13.59 -20.74
N VAL A 72 18.67 14.37 -19.91
CA VAL A 72 17.34 14.94 -20.19
C VAL A 72 17.48 16.39 -20.66
N MET A 73 18.40 17.15 -20.06
CA MET A 73 18.70 18.53 -20.44
C MET A 73 20.15 18.64 -20.94
N SER A 74 20.35 18.50 -22.25
CA SER A 74 21.69 18.38 -22.87
C SER A 74 22.65 19.55 -22.63
N VAL A 75 22.13 20.72 -22.24
CA VAL A 75 22.95 21.91 -21.88
C VAL A 75 23.48 21.88 -20.45
N ARG A 76 23.10 20.87 -19.65
CA ARG A 76 23.43 20.76 -18.23
C ARG A 76 24.35 19.59 -17.89
N SER A 77 25.05 19.71 -16.77
CA SER A 77 25.83 18.63 -16.17
C SER A 77 25.66 18.59 -14.65
N HIS A 78 26.07 17.49 -14.06
CA HIS A 78 26.15 17.32 -12.61
C HIS A 78 27.59 17.06 -12.21
N ASP A 79 28.17 17.99 -11.47
CA ASP A 79 29.48 17.87 -10.85
C ASP A 79 29.29 17.37 -9.43
N ARG A 80 29.87 16.21 -9.11
CA ARG A 80 29.74 15.57 -7.80
C ARG A 80 31.08 15.57 -7.09
N ALA A 81 31.09 15.80 -5.78
CA ALA A 81 32.28 15.69 -4.95
C ALA A 81 31.99 14.88 -3.68
N ASP A 82 32.85 13.91 -3.40
CA ASP A 82 32.85 13.14 -2.15
C ASP A 82 33.57 13.90 -1.04
N GLN A 83 33.05 13.83 0.18
CA GLN A 83 33.71 14.38 1.35
C GLN A 83 34.76 13.43 1.93
N TYR A 84 35.88 14.00 2.37
CA TYR A 84 36.98 13.32 3.03
C TYR A 84 37.37 14.04 4.32
N HIS A 85 37.75 13.26 5.34
CA HIS A 85 38.40 13.72 6.55
C HIS A 85 39.79 13.08 6.64
N ARG A 86 40.85 13.89 6.61
CA ARG A 86 42.26 13.44 6.63
C ARG A 86 42.55 12.29 5.64
N GLY A 87 41.94 12.34 4.46
CA GLY A 87 42.12 11.35 3.39
C GLY A 87 41.20 10.14 3.45
N VAL A 88 40.41 9.96 4.51
CA VAL A 88 39.40 8.90 4.65
C VAL A 88 38.03 9.42 4.22
N ARG A 89 37.29 8.66 3.42
CA ARG A 89 35.99 9.10 2.88
C ARG A 89 34.94 9.16 4.00
N VAL A 90 34.13 10.21 4.00
CA VAL A 90 32.98 10.32 4.90
C VAL A 90 31.78 9.66 4.23
N PHE A 91 31.28 8.57 4.82
CA PHE A 91 30.17 7.83 4.26
C PHE A 91 28.88 8.66 4.32
N GLY A 92 28.22 8.82 3.16
CA GLY A 92 27.03 9.67 3.02
C GLY A 92 27.31 11.18 2.91
N GLY A 93 28.58 11.59 2.99
CA GLY A 93 28.99 12.98 2.76
C GLY A 93 29.34 13.22 1.29
N ASP A 94 28.44 13.87 0.56
CA ASP A 94 28.69 14.32 -0.81
C ASP A 94 27.90 15.58 -1.16
N VAL A 95 28.43 16.33 -2.12
CA VAL A 95 27.80 17.52 -2.68
C VAL A 95 27.69 17.39 -4.19
N VAL A 96 26.57 17.85 -4.73
CA VAL A 96 26.28 17.91 -6.15
C VAL A 96 26.03 19.35 -6.55
N LEU A 97 26.70 19.79 -7.61
CA LEU A 97 26.46 21.05 -8.27
C LEU A 97 25.81 20.75 -9.62
N GLN A 98 24.62 21.29 -9.83
CA GLN A 98 24.02 21.30 -11.17
C GLN A 98 24.56 22.49 -11.93
N MET A 99 25.14 22.22 -13.09
CA MET A 99 25.83 23.20 -13.92
C MET A 99 25.07 23.41 -15.23
N GLU A 100 25.11 24.63 -15.76
CA GLU A 100 24.82 24.93 -17.16
C GLU A 100 26.02 25.72 -17.70
N SER A 101 26.78 25.09 -18.61
CA SER A 101 28.12 25.56 -18.98
C SER A 101 29.00 25.79 -17.73
N ALA A 102 29.47 27.03 -17.48
CA ALA A 102 30.30 27.38 -16.31
C ALA A 102 29.47 27.89 -15.11
N GLN A 103 28.15 28.00 -15.23
CA GLN A 103 27.29 28.56 -14.20
C GLN A 103 26.74 27.47 -13.28
N VAL A 104 26.85 27.68 -11.96
CA VAL A 104 26.16 26.86 -10.95
C VAL A 104 24.70 27.28 -10.87
N LEU A 105 23.79 26.35 -11.17
CA LEU A 105 22.35 26.56 -11.09
C LEU A 105 21.77 26.18 -9.73
N SER A 106 22.27 25.09 -9.13
CA SER A 106 21.86 24.64 -7.81
C SER A 106 22.95 23.81 -7.14
N ILE A 107 22.89 23.76 -5.81
CA ILE A 107 23.79 22.96 -4.98
C ILE A 107 22.92 22.14 -4.01
N PHE A 108 23.18 20.85 -3.94
CA PHE A 108 22.48 19.96 -3.02
C PHE A 108 23.37 18.82 -2.54
N GLY A 109 23.09 18.31 -1.35
CA GLY A 109 23.87 17.22 -0.75
C GLY A 109 23.95 17.32 0.76
N THR A 110 24.80 16.49 1.36
CA THR A 110 25.04 16.45 2.80
C THR A 110 26.51 16.67 3.09
N LEU A 111 26.84 17.65 3.94
CA LEU A 111 28.18 17.81 4.49
C LEU A 111 28.18 17.46 5.97
N HIS A 112 29.15 16.67 6.42
CA HIS A 112 29.36 16.39 7.83
C HIS A 112 30.41 17.34 8.40
N ARG A 113 30.02 18.21 9.32
CA ARG A 113 30.87 19.25 9.91
C ARG A 113 31.32 18.85 11.31
N GLY A 114 32.49 19.34 11.73
CA GLY A 114 33.05 19.04 13.06
C GLY A 114 33.46 17.59 13.23
N VAL A 115 33.91 16.94 12.15
CA VAL A 115 34.48 15.58 12.21
C VAL A 115 35.84 15.66 12.89
N ASP A 116 35.91 15.17 14.13
CA ASP A 116 37.14 15.14 14.93
C ASP A 116 37.41 13.72 15.41
N LEU A 117 38.06 12.94 14.54
CA LEU A 117 38.58 11.63 14.87
C LEU A 117 39.95 11.37 14.23
N ASP A 118 40.70 10.47 14.84
CA ASP A 118 41.91 9.88 14.26
C ASP A 118 41.53 8.85 13.19
N THR A 119 42.25 8.89 12.07
CA THR A 119 42.02 8.04 10.90
C THR A 119 42.95 6.83 10.84
N ALA A 120 43.81 6.64 11.84
CA ALA A 120 44.61 5.42 11.98
C ALA A 120 43.74 4.27 12.56
N PRO A 121 43.51 3.17 11.81
CA PRO A 121 42.79 2.02 12.33
C PRO A 121 43.67 1.23 13.33
N VAL A 122 43.05 0.67 14.38
CA VAL A 122 43.74 -0.23 15.34
C VAL A 122 43.68 -1.67 14.84
N ILE A 123 42.57 -2.07 14.22
CA ILE A 123 42.46 -3.34 13.52
C ILE A 123 42.73 -3.14 12.03
N ASP A 124 43.55 -4.02 11.46
CA ASP A 124 43.86 -4.03 10.04
C ASP A 124 42.73 -4.65 9.21
N GLU A 125 42.90 -4.66 7.88
CA GLU A 125 41.95 -5.24 6.94
C GLU A 125 41.66 -6.72 7.26
N ALA A 126 42.70 -7.49 7.62
CA ALA A 126 42.57 -8.90 7.97
C ALA A 126 41.70 -9.10 9.23
N GLY A 127 41.90 -8.28 10.27
CA GLY A 127 41.07 -8.30 11.46
C GLY A 127 39.61 -7.95 11.18
N ALA A 128 39.36 -7.02 10.26
CA ALA A 128 38.01 -6.65 9.85
C ALA A 128 37.31 -7.74 9.04
N LEU A 129 38.01 -8.39 8.10
CA LEU A 129 37.51 -9.54 7.35
C LEU A 129 37.18 -10.71 8.29
N ALA A 130 38.05 -11.02 9.23
CA ALA A 130 37.81 -12.06 10.24
C ALA A 130 36.60 -11.74 11.15
N ALA A 131 36.26 -10.45 11.36
CA ALA A 131 35.05 -10.06 12.08
C ALA A 131 33.76 -10.38 11.28
N VAL A 132 33.80 -10.23 9.96
CA VAL A 132 32.69 -10.58 9.05
C VAL A 132 32.57 -12.10 8.90
N GLU A 133 33.68 -12.82 8.73
CA GLU A 133 33.69 -14.28 8.62
C GLU A 133 33.14 -14.98 9.87
N ARG A 134 33.41 -14.45 11.07
CA ARG A 134 32.82 -14.94 12.32
C ARG A 134 31.29 -14.82 12.37
N ARG A 135 30.67 -14.06 11.46
CA ARG A 135 29.21 -13.98 11.28
C ARG A 135 28.67 -15.00 10.26
N GLY A 136 29.53 -15.86 9.71
CA GLY A 136 29.17 -16.82 8.67
C GLY A 136 29.02 -16.19 7.29
N ALA A 137 29.52 -14.97 7.09
CA ALA A 137 29.49 -14.27 5.81
C ALA A 137 30.84 -14.43 5.07
N GLU A 138 30.79 -14.64 3.77
CA GLU A 138 31.96 -14.78 2.89
C GLU A 138 32.31 -13.42 2.26
N PRO A 139 33.41 -12.76 2.67
CA PRO A 139 33.80 -11.47 2.08
C PRO A 139 34.05 -11.57 0.58
N HIS A 140 33.67 -10.52 -0.16
CA HIS A 140 33.96 -10.41 -1.59
C HIS A 140 35.44 -10.09 -1.83
N LEU A 141 35.92 -10.30 -3.06
CA LEU A 141 37.32 -10.03 -3.44
C LEU A 141 37.69 -8.54 -3.43
N ASP A 142 36.70 -7.65 -3.34
CA ASP A 142 36.92 -6.21 -3.23
C ASP A 142 37.61 -5.88 -1.88
N ALA A 143 38.63 -5.04 -1.93
CA ALA A 143 39.33 -4.62 -0.71
C ALA A 143 38.37 -3.86 0.24
N PRO A 144 38.44 -4.11 1.56
CA PRO A 144 37.73 -3.31 2.56
C PRO A 144 38.01 -1.79 2.40
N GLU A 145 36.97 -0.97 2.39
CA GLU A 145 37.11 0.49 2.32
C GLU A 145 37.12 1.06 3.74
N LEU A 146 38.19 1.74 4.15
CA LEU A 146 38.20 2.51 5.40
C LEU A 146 37.36 3.79 5.21
N VAL A 147 36.37 3.99 6.07
CA VAL A 147 35.44 5.14 6.01
C VAL A 147 35.23 5.78 7.37
N VAL A 148 34.91 7.06 7.37
CA VAL A 148 34.28 7.73 8.51
C VAL A 148 32.78 7.48 8.41
N LEU A 149 32.21 6.79 9.40
CA LEU A 149 30.79 6.48 9.51
C LEU A 149 30.11 7.46 10.48
N PRO A 150 29.22 8.34 9.98
CA PRO A 150 28.36 9.15 10.83
C PRO A 150 27.37 8.29 11.64
N ARG A 151 27.10 8.69 12.88
CA ARG A 151 26.10 8.11 13.79
C ARG A 151 25.13 9.20 14.27
N ASP A 152 24.11 8.78 15.01
CA ASP A 152 23.14 9.70 15.60
C ASP A 152 23.81 10.74 16.52
N ALA A 153 23.14 11.88 16.69
CA ALA A 153 23.63 13.02 17.47
C ALA A 153 24.98 13.62 17.02
N GLY A 154 25.41 13.38 15.77
CA GLY A 154 26.61 13.98 15.20
C GLY A 154 27.92 13.31 15.64
N ALA A 155 27.86 12.09 16.17
CA ALA A 155 29.04 11.29 16.44
C ALA A 155 29.62 10.68 15.14
N TYR A 156 30.94 10.44 15.12
CA TYR A 156 31.63 9.87 13.97
C TYR A 156 32.54 8.73 14.44
N LEU A 157 32.49 7.59 13.74
CA LEU A 157 33.33 6.43 14.01
C LEU A 157 34.17 6.08 12.79
N LEU A 158 35.37 5.55 13.00
CA LEU A 158 36.17 4.98 11.92
C LEU A 158 35.75 3.52 11.71
N ALA A 159 35.42 3.13 10.49
CA ALA A 159 34.92 1.80 10.19
C ALA A 159 35.47 1.25 8.87
N TRP A 160 35.65 -0.07 8.81
CA TRP A 160 35.88 -0.83 7.60
C TRP A 160 34.55 -1.20 6.95
N ARG A 161 34.32 -0.76 5.73
CA ARG A 161 33.16 -1.13 4.91
C ARG A 161 33.51 -2.35 4.06
N ILE A 162 32.79 -3.44 4.25
CA ILE A 162 33.05 -4.74 3.62
C ILE A 162 31.77 -5.24 2.98
N ARG A 163 31.87 -5.71 1.73
CA ARG A 163 30.78 -6.42 1.05
C ARG A 163 31.01 -7.92 1.23
N ALA A 164 29.98 -8.66 1.64
CA ALA A 164 30.09 -10.09 1.88
C ALA A 164 28.78 -10.83 1.54
N THR A 165 28.88 -12.11 1.22
CA THR A 165 27.75 -13.00 0.91
C THR A 165 27.31 -13.76 2.15
N LEU A 166 26.00 -13.83 2.38
CA LEU A 166 25.36 -14.79 3.27
C LEU A 166 24.45 -15.69 2.42
N PRO A 167 24.04 -16.87 2.91
CA PRO A 167 23.04 -17.68 2.21
C PRO A 167 21.79 -16.85 1.88
N GLY A 168 21.55 -16.59 0.58
CA GLY A 168 20.40 -15.83 0.08
C GLY A 168 20.51 -14.31 0.15
N ASP A 169 21.64 -13.73 0.54
CA ASP A 169 21.81 -12.27 0.66
C ASP A 169 23.25 -11.82 0.32
N ILE A 170 23.39 -10.59 -0.13
CA ILE A 170 24.68 -9.90 -0.24
C ILE A 170 24.56 -8.69 0.67
N ARG A 171 25.44 -8.55 1.67
CA ARG A 171 25.36 -7.47 2.67
C ARG A 171 26.56 -6.53 2.62
N GLN A 172 26.32 -5.29 3.02
CA GLN A 172 27.35 -4.33 3.39
C GLN A 172 27.51 -4.35 4.91
N PHE A 173 28.71 -4.61 5.41
CA PHE A 173 29.08 -4.56 6.82
C PHE A 173 29.97 -3.33 7.08
N PHE A 174 29.77 -2.69 8.23
CA PHE A 174 30.65 -1.64 8.75
C PHE A 174 31.23 -2.11 10.07
N VAL A 175 32.51 -2.46 10.06
CA VAL A 175 33.23 -2.97 11.22
C VAL A 175 34.03 -1.84 11.86
N ASP A 176 33.83 -1.59 13.14
CA ASP A 176 34.57 -0.60 13.92
C ASP A 176 36.08 -0.84 13.81
N ALA A 177 36.80 0.15 13.27
CA ALA A 177 38.23 0.04 12.96
C ALA A 177 39.12 0.04 14.22
N ARG A 178 38.55 0.19 15.42
CA ARG A 178 39.27 0.10 16.70
C ARG A 178 39.03 -1.21 17.43
N THR A 179 37.78 -1.71 17.39
CA THR A 179 37.33 -2.82 18.24
C THR A 179 37.00 -4.09 17.46
N GLY A 180 36.75 -4.00 16.15
CA GLY A 180 36.25 -5.12 15.35
C GLY A 180 34.77 -5.42 15.55
N ALA A 181 34.02 -4.58 16.27
CA ALA A 181 32.58 -4.72 16.42
C ALA A 181 31.86 -4.33 15.11
N VAL A 182 30.82 -5.07 14.72
CA VAL A 182 29.95 -4.67 13.60
C VAL A 182 29.04 -3.54 14.08
N LEU A 183 29.21 -2.34 13.51
CA LEU A 183 28.49 -1.10 13.85
C LEU A 183 27.16 -0.96 13.09
N LEU A 184 27.13 -1.48 11.87
CA LEU A 184 26.00 -1.44 10.95
C LEU A 184 26.19 -2.57 9.94
N ASP A 185 25.10 -3.22 9.56
CA ASP A 185 25.06 -4.04 8.37
C ASP A 185 23.67 -3.98 7.71
N PHE A 186 23.63 -4.07 6.38
CA PHE A 186 22.38 -4.04 5.62
C PHE A 186 22.50 -4.84 4.32
N SER A 187 21.37 -5.29 3.78
CA SER A 187 21.32 -5.97 2.48
C SER A 187 21.64 -5.01 1.34
N ASP A 188 22.57 -5.42 0.49
CA ASP A 188 23.01 -4.78 -0.74
C ASP A 188 22.35 -5.39 -1.99
N VAL A 189 21.44 -6.35 -1.79
CA VAL A 189 20.61 -6.88 -2.87
C VAL A 189 19.59 -5.81 -3.25
N LYS A 190 19.76 -5.24 -4.45
CA LYS A 190 18.81 -4.31 -5.04
C LYS A 190 17.63 -5.12 -5.60
N SER A 191 16.64 -5.46 -4.77
CA SER A 191 15.43 -6.13 -5.26
C SER A 191 14.65 -5.15 -6.16
N GLN A 192 14.59 -5.45 -7.46
CA GLN A 192 13.82 -4.69 -8.42
C GLN A 192 12.31 -5.00 -8.29
N VAL A 193 11.55 -3.91 -8.30
CA VAL A 193 10.18 -3.69 -8.80
C VAL A 193 9.33 -4.96 -9.09
N PRO A 194 8.07 -5.02 -8.63
CA PRO A 194 7.14 -6.09 -8.97
C PRO A 194 7.10 -6.35 -10.48
N ILE A 195 7.18 -7.63 -10.83
CA ILE A 195 7.15 -8.14 -12.21
C ILE A 195 5.69 -8.16 -12.67
N ILE A 196 5.43 -7.88 -13.94
CA ILE A 196 4.08 -7.97 -14.49
C ILE A 196 3.94 -9.28 -15.25
N GLY A 197 3.04 -10.15 -14.79
CA GLY A 197 2.60 -11.35 -15.49
C GLY A 197 1.32 -11.13 -16.29
N THR A 198 0.96 -12.13 -17.07
CA THR A 198 -0.36 -12.25 -17.70
C THR A 198 -1.11 -13.43 -17.07
N GLY A 199 -2.43 -13.36 -17.01
CA GLY A 199 -3.24 -14.45 -16.53
C GLY A 199 -4.64 -14.46 -17.12
N THR A 200 -5.28 -15.61 -17.10
CA THR A 200 -6.67 -15.79 -17.54
C THR A 200 -7.59 -15.83 -16.32
N GLY A 201 -8.65 -15.03 -16.30
CA GLY A 201 -9.66 -15.03 -15.25
C GLY A 201 -10.70 -16.14 -15.41
N VAL A 202 -11.61 -16.26 -14.44
CA VAL A 202 -12.69 -17.25 -14.39
C VAL A 202 -13.58 -17.19 -15.63
N LEU A 203 -13.80 -15.97 -16.17
CA LEU A 203 -14.61 -15.72 -17.35
C LEU A 203 -13.83 -15.76 -18.67
N GLY A 204 -12.57 -16.21 -18.62
CA GLY A 204 -11.72 -16.37 -19.80
C GLY A 204 -11.04 -15.08 -20.27
N ASP A 205 -11.20 -13.98 -19.55
CA ASP A 205 -10.60 -12.70 -19.91
C ASP A 205 -9.13 -12.59 -19.48
N GLN A 206 -8.33 -11.89 -20.27
CA GLN A 206 -6.89 -11.74 -20.04
C GLN A 206 -6.59 -10.53 -19.17
N LYS A 207 -5.81 -10.73 -18.10
CA LYS A 207 -5.43 -9.71 -17.12
C LYS A 207 -3.93 -9.61 -16.97
N LYS A 208 -3.48 -8.44 -16.51
CA LYS A 208 -2.12 -8.24 -16.03
C LYS A 208 -2.11 -8.30 -14.52
N LEU A 209 -1.13 -9.01 -13.96
CA LEU A 209 -0.98 -9.21 -12.52
C LEU A 209 0.40 -8.71 -12.11
N SER A 210 0.47 -8.01 -10.98
CA SER A 210 1.73 -7.58 -10.39
C SER A 210 2.18 -8.64 -9.40
N VAL A 211 3.35 -9.23 -9.62
CA VAL A 211 3.84 -10.39 -8.87
C VAL A 211 5.28 -10.16 -8.41
N ARG A 212 5.74 -11.00 -7.49
CA ARG A 212 7.14 -11.03 -7.05
C ARG A 212 7.82 -12.28 -7.59
N ARG A 213 9.11 -12.18 -7.92
CA ARG A 213 9.94 -13.37 -8.16
C ARG A 213 10.43 -13.94 -6.83
N ALA A 214 10.11 -15.19 -6.57
CA ALA A 214 10.59 -15.93 -5.40
C ALA A 214 12.03 -16.43 -5.62
N VAL A 215 12.72 -16.73 -4.52
CA VAL A 215 14.12 -17.19 -4.53
C VAL A 215 14.29 -18.52 -5.28
N ASN A 216 13.26 -19.38 -5.26
CA ASN A 216 13.23 -20.63 -6.00
C ASN A 216 13.00 -20.45 -7.52
N GLY A 217 12.91 -19.22 -8.01
CA GLY A 217 12.74 -18.89 -9.43
C GLY A 217 11.30 -18.76 -9.90
N GLN A 218 10.31 -19.17 -9.09
CA GLN A 218 8.89 -19.03 -9.40
C GLN A 218 8.42 -17.57 -9.30
N TYR A 219 7.31 -17.27 -9.95
CA TYR A 219 6.55 -16.05 -9.76
C TYR A 219 5.47 -16.30 -8.72
N VAL A 220 5.36 -15.45 -7.70
CA VAL A 220 4.38 -15.61 -6.62
C VAL A 220 3.45 -14.41 -6.56
N ALA A 221 2.19 -14.66 -6.22
CA ALA A 221 1.11 -13.67 -6.20
C ALA A 221 1.23 -12.70 -5.01
N GLU A 222 2.25 -11.86 -5.06
CA GLU A 222 2.49 -10.74 -4.17
C GLU A 222 2.64 -9.45 -4.98
N ASP A 223 1.67 -8.55 -4.82
CA ASP A 223 1.69 -7.23 -5.45
C ASP A 223 2.39 -6.24 -4.53
N GLY A 224 3.50 -5.68 -5.01
CA GLY A 224 4.21 -4.58 -4.37
C GLY A 224 4.16 -3.26 -5.15
N ARG A 225 3.26 -3.12 -6.15
CA ARG A 225 3.07 -1.87 -6.92
C ARG A 225 2.12 -0.92 -6.22
N ARG A 226 1.22 -1.47 -5.41
CA ARG A 226 0.32 -0.70 -4.56
C ARG A 226 0.95 -0.51 -3.19
N PRO A 227 0.68 0.62 -2.51
CA PRO A 227 1.14 0.84 -1.14
C PRO A 227 0.84 -0.30 -0.15
N PRO A 228 -0.37 -0.88 -0.09
CA PRO A 228 -0.57 -2.11 0.65
C PRO A 228 0.06 -3.27 -0.11
N THR A 229 0.75 -4.15 0.62
CA THR A 229 1.11 -5.44 0.06
C THR A 229 -0.16 -6.26 -0.16
N LEU A 230 -0.41 -6.71 -1.38
CA LEU A 230 -1.49 -7.66 -1.68
C LEU A 230 -0.90 -9.06 -1.79
N ARG A 231 -1.47 -10.04 -1.10
CA ARG A 231 -1.01 -11.43 -1.14
C ARG A 231 -2.16 -12.37 -1.46
N THR A 232 -1.99 -13.20 -2.47
CA THR A 232 -2.93 -14.29 -2.75
C THR A 232 -2.29 -15.62 -2.39
N TYR A 233 -2.90 -16.33 -1.44
CA TYR A 233 -2.48 -17.65 -0.98
C TYR A 233 -3.34 -18.72 -1.62
N ASP A 234 -2.69 -19.78 -2.10
CA ASP A 234 -3.37 -20.99 -2.57
C ASP A 234 -3.47 -21.97 -1.39
N MET A 235 -4.70 -22.24 -0.97
CA MET A 235 -4.99 -23.15 0.14
C MET A 235 -5.00 -24.63 -0.29
N GLN A 236 -4.79 -24.92 -1.58
CA GLN A 236 -4.59 -26.24 -2.16
C GLN A 236 -5.73 -27.23 -1.87
N GLY A 237 -6.94 -26.71 -1.72
CA GLY A 237 -8.12 -27.49 -1.36
C GLY A 237 -8.13 -28.00 0.09
N ASN A 238 -7.24 -27.49 0.95
CA ASN A 238 -7.10 -27.94 2.32
C ASN A 238 -8.02 -27.14 3.27
N ILE A 239 -9.22 -27.69 3.47
CA ILE A 239 -10.24 -27.12 4.36
C ILE A 239 -9.69 -26.91 5.77
N THR A 240 -9.05 -27.93 6.35
CA THR A 240 -8.51 -27.86 7.72
C THR A 240 -7.47 -26.76 7.85
N ARG A 241 -6.53 -26.65 6.90
CA ARG A 241 -5.52 -25.59 6.88
C ARG A 241 -6.15 -24.21 6.81
N THR A 242 -7.20 -24.05 6.00
CA THR A 242 -7.97 -22.81 5.89
C THR A 242 -8.64 -22.45 7.21
N VAL A 243 -9.38 -23.39 7.81
CA VAL A 243 -10.05 -23.17 9.11
C VAL A 243 -9.05 -22.82 10.20
N ASP A 244 -7.92 -23.53 10.28
CA ASP A 244 -6.91 -23.28 11.29
C ASP A 244 -6.28 -21.89 11.14
N PHE A 245 -6.05 -21.42 9.90
CA PHE A 245 -5.55 -20.07 9.65
C PHE A 245 -6.58 -19.01 10.06
N LEU A 246 -7.82 -19.16 9.60
CA LEU A 246 -8.92 -18.24 9.93
C LEU A 246 -9.22 -18.21 11.44
N SER A 247 -8.97 -19.31 12.15
CA SER A 247 -9.11 -19.41 13.60
C SER A 247 -7.88 -18.90 14.37
N GLY A 248 -6.84 -18.39 13.69
CA GLY A 248 -5.60 -17.90 14.31
C GLY A 248 -4.73 -18.99 14.95
N ARG A 249 -4.95 -20.26 14.62
CA ARG A 249 -4.18 -21.39 15.18
C ARG A 249 -2.84 -21.57 14.47
N VAL A 250 -2.74 -21.08 13.24
CA VAL A 250 -1.57 -21.20 12.38
C VAL A 250 -1.36 -19.92 11.57
N ASN A 251 -0.12 -19.68 11.16
CA ASN A 251 0.22 -18.61 10.22
C ASN A 251 0.52 -19.19 8.83
N LEU A 252 0.28 -18.39 7.79
CA LEU A 252 0.70 -18.71 6.42
C LEU A 252 2.11 -18.17 6.15
N ASN A 253 2.94 -18.98 5.50
CA ASN A 253 4.29 -18.65 5.11
C ASN A 253 4.32 -18.07 3.68
N PRO A 254 4.57 -16.77 3.51
CA PRO A 254 4.62 -16.14 2.18
C PRO A 254 5.78 -16.62 1.29
N ALA A 255 6.74 -17.39 1.83
CA ALA A 255 7.80 -17.98 1.04
C ALA A 255 7.37 -19.25 0.30
N THR A 256 6.33 -19.94 0.78
CA THR A 256 5.96 -21.29 0.30
C THR A 256 4.48 -21.49 0.01
N GLU A 257 3.59 -20.63 0.53
CA GLU A 257 2.13 -20.83 0.44
C GLU A 257 1.41 -19.78 -0.42
N LEU A 258 2.14 -18.81 -0.99
CA LEU A 258 1.55 -17.93 -2.00
C LEU A 258 1.21 -18.74 -3.26
N ALA A 259 0.13 -18.37 -3.94
CA ALA A 259 -0.13 -18.87 -5.28
C ALA A 259 1.10 -18.58 -6.16
N ALA A 260 1.54 -19.57 -6.94
CA ALA A 260 2.80 -19.54 -7.64
C ALA A 260 2.67 -20.06 -9.06
N ASP A 261 3.46 -19.48 -9.96
CA ASP A 261 3.50 -19.83 -11.37
C ASP A 261 4.97 -19.94 -11.84
N ALA A 262 5.24 -20.83 -12.80
CA ALA A 262 6.61 -21.14 -13.22
C ALA A 262 7.13 -20.19 -14.32
N ASP A 263 6.26 -19.71 -15.20
CA ASP A 263 6.64 -18.95 -16.41
C ASP A 263 6.03 -17.54 -16.49
N ASN A 264 5.22 -17.18 -15.49
CA ASN A 264 4.49 -15.91 -15.34
C ASN A 264 3.32 -15.74 -16.31
N ASN A 265 2.81 -16.86 -16.85
CA ASN A 265 1.58 -16.93 -17.64
C ASN A 265 0.53 -17.77 -16.89
N TRP A 266 -0.22 -17.09 -16.02
CA TRP A 266 -1.03 -17.69 -14.98
C TRP A 266 -2.31 -18.31 -15.53
N THR A 267 -2.50 -19.58 -15.20
CA THR A 267 -3.68 -20.38 -15.58
C THR A 267 -4.60 -20.72 -14.42
N ASP A 268 -4.18 -20.43 -13.18
CA ASP A 268 -5.05 -20.48 -12.01
C ASP A 268 -6.02 -19.28 -12.03
N VAL A 269 -7.20 -19.52 -12.60
CA VAL A 269 -8.23 -18.51 -12.80
C VAL A 269 -8.71 -17.85 -11.51
N MET A 270 -8.75 -18.61 -10.41
CA MET A 270 -9.23 -18.12 -9.13
C MET A 270 -8.18 -17.20 -8.48
N ALA A 271 -6.91 -17.62 -8.52
CA ALA A 271 -5.80 -16.79 -8.05
C ALA A 271 -5.67 -15.49 -8.86
N VAL A 272 -5.80 -15.58 -10.20
CA VAL A 272 -5.76 -14.41 -11.10
C VAL A 272 -6.81 -13.38 -10.69
N ASP A 273 -8.08 -13.78 -10.58
CA ASP A 273 -9.15 -12.82 -10.32
C ASP A 273 -9.09 -12.26 -8.90
N ALA A 274 -8.89 -13.11 -7.89
CA ALA A 274 -8.73 -12.66 -6.51
C ALA A 274 -7.58 -11.64 -6.38
N HIS A 275 -6.46 -11.88 -7.05
CA HIS A 275 -5.29 -11.01 -6.99
C HIS A 275 -5.51 -9.68 -7.72
N VAL A 276 -6.01 -9.72 -8.95
CA VAL A 276 -6.21 -8.51 -9.76
C VAL A 276 -7.33 -7.65 -9.21
N TYR A 277 -8.48 -8.24 -8.87
CA TYR A 277 -9.65 -7.50 -8.38
C TYR A 277 -9.42 -6.90 -6.99
N SER A 278 -8.60 -7.52 -6.14
CA SER A 278 -8.15 -6.88 -4.89
C SER A 278 -7.39 -5.58 -5.17
N GLY A 279 -6.51 -5.59 -6.17
CA GLY A 279 -5.79 -4.40 -6.60
C GLY A 279 -6.67 -3.34 -7.25
N TRP A 280 -7.66 -3.74 -8.05
CA TRP A 280 -8.62 -2.82 -8.66
C TRP A 280 -9.50 -2.15 -7.61
N THR A 281 -9.93 -2.89 -6.60
CA THR A 281 -10.69 -2.35 -5.47
C THR A 281 -9.87 -1.31 -4.71
N TYR A 282 -8.60 -1.60 -4.42
CA TYR A 282 -7.69 -0.62 -3.82
C TYR A 282 -7.58 0.65 -4.68
N ASP A 283 -7.34 0.50 -5.97
CA ASP A 283 -7.17 1.61 -6.90
C ASP A 283 -8.44 2.46 -7.00
N PHE A 284 -9.63 1.84 -6.96
CA PHE A 284 -10.91 2.54 -6.92
C PHE A 284 -11.03 3.36 -5.64
N LEU A 285 -10.85 2.76 -4.46
CA LEU A 285 -10.92 3.47 -3.18
C LEU A 285 -9.98 4.68 -3.14
N PHE A 286 -8.75 4.50 -3.65
CA PHE A 286 -7.77 5.58 -3.73
C PHE A 286 -8.18 6.67 -4.74
N LYS A 287 -8.52 6.30 -5.98
CA LYS A 287 -8.84 7.29 -7.03
C LYS A 287 -10.16 8.01 -6.79
N ARG A 288 -11.13 7.32 -6.20
CA ARG A 288 -12.49 7.83 -6.02
C ARG A 288 -12.62 8.65 -4.74
N PHE A 289 -12.00 8.18 -3.66
CA PHE A 289 -12.20 8.75 -2.32
C PHE A 289 -10.90 9.22 -1.65
N ASN A 290 -9.74 9.05 -2.30
CA ASN A 290 -8.42 9.29 -1.69
C ASN A 290 -8.20 8.47 -0.41
N ARG A 291 -8.83 7.29 -0.31
CA ARG A 291 -8.67 6.35 0.81
C ARG A 291 -7.47 5.45 0.57
N ARG A 292 -6.60 5.32 1.56
CA ARG A 292 -5.42 4.44 1.54
C ARG A 292 -5.72 3.04 2.06
N GLY A 293 -6.19 2.15 1.19
CA GLY A 293 -6.53 0.78 1.55
C GLY A 293 -7.78 0.67 2.42
N LEU A 294 -7.89 -0.43 3.17
CA LEU A 294 -9.10 -0.73 3.95
C LEU A 294 -9.18 0.13 5.22
N ASP A 295 -8.04 0.51 5.81
CA ASP A 295 -7.92 1.20 7.10
C ASP A 295 -7.46 2.67 6.99
N ASN A 296 -7.34 3.19 5.76
CA ASN A 296 -6.68 4.47 5.47
C ASN A 296 -5.18 4.54 5.88
N GLY A 297 -4.58 3.38 6.16
CA GLY A 297 -3.18 3.18 6.55
C GLY A 297 -2.45 2.18 5.65
N ASP A 298 -3.08 1.74 4.56
CA ASP A 298 -2.60 0.70 3.64
C ASP A 298 -2.36 -0.66 4.33
N VAL A 299 -3.31 -1.10 5.17
CA VAL A 299 -3.30 -2.46 5.70
C VAL A 299 -3.16 -3.48 4.57
N ARG A 300 -2.34 -4.50 4.82
CA ARG A 300 -2.12 -5.62 3.90
C ARG A 300 -3.45 -6.32 3.59
N ILE A 301 -3.66 -6.65 2.32
CA ILE A 301 -4.80 -7.43 1.85
C ILE A 301 -4.34 -8.86 1.56
N VAL A 302 -5.08 -9.83 2.08
CA VAL A 302 -4.83 -11.26 1.94
C VAL A 302 -6.05 -11.91 1.31
N SER A 303 -5.84 -12.56 0.17
CA SER A 303 -6.84 -13.34 -0.54
C SER A 303 -6.53 -14.82 -0.40
N LEU A 304 -7.47 -15.62 0.10
CA LEU A 304 -7.37 -17.07 0.19
C LEU A 304 -8.18 -17.71 -0.94
N VAL A 305 -7.50 -18.39 -1.85
CA VAL A 305 -8.13 -19.12 -2.96
C VAL A 305 -7.99 -20.63 -2.75
N HIS A 306 -8.83 -21.40 -3.47
CA HIS A 306 -8.92 -22.86 -3.36
C HIS A 306 -9.03 -23.38 -1.91
N PRO A 307 -9.91 -22.83 -1.04
CA PRO A 307 -10.02 -23.28 0.35
C PRO A 307 -10.58 -24.71 0.48
N ALA A 308 -11.19 -25.23 -0.57
CA ALA A 308 -11.67 -26.61 -0.72
C ALA A 308 -11.49 -27.05 -2.18
N ARG A 309 -11.66 -28.34 -2.47
CA ARG A 309 -11.78 -28.82 -3.85
C ARG A 309 -13.25 -29.04 -4.17
N ARG A 310 -13.67 -28.79 -5.41
CA ARG A 310 -15.08 -28.99 -5.82
C ARG A 310 -15.53 -30.43 -5.61
N GLU A 311 -14.64 -31.41 -5.79
CA GLU A 311 -14.94 -32.82 -5.51
C GLU A 311 -15.28 -33.11 -4.04
N ASP A 312 -14.86 -32.25 -3.10
CA ASP A 312 -15.13 -32.40 -1.68
C ASP A 312 -16.52 -31.84 -1.28
N PHE A 313 -17.34 -31.43 -2.26
CA PHE A 313 -18.68 -30.85 -2.06
C PHE A 313 -19.58 -31.64 -1.09
N SER A 314 -19.47 -32.98 -1.09
CA SER A 314 -20.27 -33.88 -0.25
C SER A 314 -19.73 -34.05 1.18
N THR A 315 -18.62 -33.39 1.52
CA THR A 315 -18.02 -33.46 2.85
C THR A 315 -18.95 -32.79 3.88
N PRO A 316 -19.22 -33.43 5.03
CA PRO A 316 -20.15 -32.90 6.03
C PRO A 316 -19.50 -31.75 6.83
N LEU A 317 -19.55 -30.54 6.28
CA LEU A 317 -18.95 -29.33 6.87
C LEU A 317 -19.92 -28.53 7.75
N GLY A 318 -21.18 -28.97 7.87
CA GLY A 318 -22.20 -28.28 8.66
C GLY A 318 -22.38 -26.83 8.25
N SER A 319 -22.38 -25.91 9.21
CA SER A 319 -22.54 -24.47 8.97
C SER A 319 -21.37 -23.82 8.23
N GLN A 320 -20.22 -24.51 8.11
CA GLN A 320 -19.07 -24.00 7.38
C GLN A 320 -19.15 -24.29 5.89
N TRP A 321 -20.08 -25.16 5.45
CA TRP A 321 -20.19 -25.55 4.05
C TRP A 321 -20.27 -24.36 3.07
N PRO A 322 -21.11 -23.32 3.30
CA PRO A 322 -21.20 -22.20 2.36
C PRO A 322 -19.86 -21.48 2.16
N LEU A 323 -19.08 -21.28 3.23
CA LEU A 323 -17.78 -20.61 3.17
C LEU A 323 -16.85 -21.19 2.11
N PHE A 324 -16.88 -22.51 1.93
CA PHE A 324 -15.96 -23.21 1.04
C PHE A 324 -16.48 -23.32 -0.40
N PHE A 325 -17.78 -23.22 -0.61
CA PHE A 325 -18.41 -23.51 -1.91
C PHE A 325 -19.26 -22.36 -2.44
N ALA A 326 -20.30 -21.95 -1.71
CA ALA A 326 -21.30 -20.99 -2.17
C ALA A 326 -21.26 -19.67 -1.39
N ASN A 327 -20.08 -19.18 -1.06
CA ASN A 327 -19.89 -17.90 -0.37
C ASN A 327 -18.48 -17.33 -0.62
N ALA A 328 -18.33 -16.04 -0.40
CA ALA A 328 -17.05 -15.40 -0.07
C ALA A 328 -17.22 -14.68 1.28
N ALA A 329 -16.14 -14.42 2.00
CA ALA A 329 -16.23 -13.75 3.28
C ALA A 329 -14.94 -13.01 3.66
N TYR A 330 -15.12 -11.80 4.19
CA TYR A 330 -14.12 -11.06 4.93
C TYR A 330 -14.00 -11.56 6.38
N PHE A 331 -12.77 -11.70 6.87
CA PHE A 331 -12.45 -12.26 8.20
C PHE A 331 -11.71 -11.27 9.11
N GLY A 332 -11.75 -9.98 8.78
CA GLY A 332 -11.01 -8.96 9.51
C GLY A 332 -9.54 -8.86 9.09
N SER A 333 -8.88 -7.78 9.49
CA SER A 333 -7.43 -7.56 9.29
C SER A 333 -6.96 -7.73 7.83
N GLY A 334 -7.84 -7.43 6.87
CA GLY A 334 -7.54 -7.53 5.43
C GLY A 334 -7.64 -8.92 4.83
N VAL A 335 -8.17 -9.92 5.55
CA VAL A 335 -8.27 -11.31 5.07
C VAL A 335 -9.61 -11.58 4.42
N VAL A 336 -9.61 -12.10 3.20
CA VAL A 336 -10.78 -12.57 2.46
C VAL A 336 -10.58 -14.02 2.04
N ALA A 337 -11.62 -14.84 2.15
CA ALA A 337 -11.65 -16.18 1.55
C ALA A 337 -12.76 -16.28 0.51
N TYR A 338 -12.46 -16.96 -0.60
CA TYR A 338 -13.41 -17.13 -1.70
C TYR A 338 -13.77 -18.61 -1.84
N GLY A 339 -15.05 -18.94 -1.86
CA GLY A 339 -15.53 -20.29 -2.10
C GLY A 339 -15.26 -20.75 -3.54
N VAL A 340 -15.11 -22.07 -3.71
CA VAL A 340 -14.77 -22.64 -5.01
C VAL A 340 -15.96 -22.81 -5.96
N GLY A 341 -17.17 -22.45 -5.57
CA GLY A 341 -18.38 -22.73 -6.36
C GLY A 341 -18.86 -24.17 -6.22
N LEU A 342 -19.89 -24.53 -7.00
CA LEU A 342 -20.49 -25.86 -6.99
C LEU A 342 -19.90 -26.75 -8.10
N PRO A 343 -19.94 -28.09 -7.94
CA PRO A 343 -19.64 -29.00 -9.03
C PRO A 343 -20.54 -28.77 -10.26
N PRO A 344 -20.05 -29.04 -11.49
CA PRO A 344 -20.86 -28.94 -12.69
C PRO A 344 -22.17 -29.73 -12.57
N GLY A 345 -23.29 -29.10 -12.95
CA GLY A 345 -24.62 -29.70 -12.88
C GLY A 345 -25.30 -29.64 -11.51
N VAL A 346 -24.61 -29.17 -10.47
CA VAL A 346 -25.19 -28.94 -9.13
C VAL A 346 -25.66 -27.50 -9.01
N THR A 347 -26.82 -27.31 -8.39
CA THR A 347 -27.38 -25.98 -8.12
C THR A 347 -27.75 -25.80 -6.66
N ALA A 348 -27.66 -24.57 -6.16
CA ALA A 348 -28.19 -24.15 -4.87
C ALA A 348 -29.15 -22.97 -5.10
N GLY A 349 -30.39 -23.09 -4.60
CA GLY A 349 -31.44 -22.09 -4.87
C GLY A 349 -31.78 -21.95 -6.35
N GLY A 350 -31.62 -23.01 -7.15
CA GLY A 350 -31.84 -23.00 -8.59
C GLY A 350 -30.74 -22.31 -9.41
N ARG A 351 -29.59 -21.99 -8.79
CA ARG A 351 -28.46 -21.31 -9.42
C ARG A 351 -27.20 -22.17 -9.44
N THR A 352 -26.42 -22.07 -10.51
CA THR A 352 -25.04 -22.57 -10.57
C THR A 352 -24.12 -21.54 -9.94
N TRP A 353 -23.06 -21.99 -9.28
CA TRP A 353 -22.06 -21.10 -8.66
C TRP A 353 -20.68 -21.50 -9.15
N ASP A 354 -19.93 -20.54 -9.66
CA ASP A 354 -18.54 -20.70 -10.08
C ASP A 354 -17.58 -20.19 -9.00
N TYR A 355 -16.29 -20.07 -9.30
CA TYR A 355 -15.30 -19.52 -8.37
C TYR A 355 -15.67 -18.10 -7.95
N MET A 356 -15.91 -17.89 -6.66
CA MET A 356 -16.50 -16.66 -6.15
C MET A 356 -15.62 -15.42 -6.35
N SER A 357 -14.30 -15.60 -6.49
CA SER A 357 -13.39 -14.50 -6.84
C SER A 357 -13.54 -14.01 -8.28
N GLY A 358 -14.28 -14.73 -9.13
CA GLY A 358 -14.44 -14.41 -10.55
C GLY A 358 -15.36 -13.24 -10.85
N ALA A 359 -16.12 -12.76 -9.87
CA ALA A 359 -16.94 -11.56 -9.98
C ALA A 359 -16.26 -10.39 -9.26
N LEU A 360 -16.12 -9.25 -9.96
CA LEU A 360 -15.40 -8.08 -9.46
C LEU A 360 -16.13 -7.44 -8.28
N ASP A 361 -17.46 -7.35 -8.37
CA ASP A 361 -18.31 -6.83 -7.31
C ASP A 361 -18.24 -7.68 -6.03
N ILE A 362 -18.14 -9.01 -6.10
CA ILE A 362 -17.94 -9.89 -4.94
C ILE A 362 -16.61 -9.55 -4.26
N VAL A 363 -15.49 -9.51 -5.00
CA VAL A 363 -14.18 -9.18 -4.41
C VAL A 363 -14.20 -7.79 -3.77
N ALA A 364 -14.82 -6.82 -4.42
CA ALA A 364 -14.95 -5.46 -3.89
C ALA A 364 -15.89 -5.38 -2.68
N HIS A 365 -16.97 -6.15 -2.66
CA HIS A 365 -17.91 -6.29 -1.54
C HIS A 365 -17.18 -6.81 -0.30
N GLU A 366 -16.40 -7.89 -0.43
CA GLU A 366 -15.65 -8.43 0.71
C GLU A 366 -14.64 -7.42 1.28
N LEU A 367 -13.95 -6.68 0.41
CA LEU A 367 -13.01 -5.66 0.85
C LEU A 367 -13.71 -4.43 1.45
N ALA A 368 -14.94 -4.14 1.04
CA ALA A 368 -15.74 -3.06 1.59
C ALA A 368 -16.21 -3.35 3.03
N HIS A 369 -16.42 -4.61 3.41
CA HIS A 369 -16.55 -4.98 4.84
C HIS A 369 -15.34 -4.52 5.65
N GLY A 370 -14.13 -4.69 5.11
CA GLY A 370 -12.93 -4.16 5.76
C GLY A 370 -12.93 -2.64 5.90
N VAL A 371 -13.51 -1.90 4.94
CA VAL A 371 -13.67 -0.44 5.10
C VAL A 371 -14.64 -0.13 6.25
N THR A 372 -15.75 -0.87 6.36
CA THR A 372 -16.70 -0.74 7.49
C THR A 372 -16.01 -1.00 8.83
N ASP A 373 -15.26 -2.10 8.95
CA ASP A 373 -14.53 -2.48 10.17
C ASP A 373 -13.57 -1.39 10.68
N TYR A 374 -12.94 -0.63 9.77
CA TYR A 374 -12.02 0.47 10.12
C TYR A 374 -12.67 1.85 10.12
N THR A 375 -14.00 1.95 10.01
CA THR A 375 -14.71 3.24 10.01
C THR A 375 -15.92 3.22 10.95
N SER A 376 -17.10 2.90 10.43
CA SER A 376 -18.35 2.90 11.21
C SER A 376 -18.53 1.70 12.12
N ASP A 377 -17.72 0.64 11.97
CA ASP A 377 -17.75 -0.56 12.82
C ASP A 377 -19.18 -1.09 13.03
N LEU A 378 -19.99 -1.05 11.95
CA LEU A 378 -21.38 -1.45 11.99
C LEU A 378 -21.47 -2.94 12.35
N ILE A 379 -21.99 -3.21 13.54
CA ILE A 379 -22.18 -4.58 14.03
C ILE A 379 -23.00 -5.39 13.02
N TYR A 380 -22.60 -6.64 12.80
CA TYR A 380 -23.21 -7.51 11.80
C TYR A 380 -24.51 -8.17 12.31
N LEU A 381 -25.48 -7.33 12.68
CA LEU A 381 -26.76 -7.72 13.28
C LEU A 381 -27.84 -6.68 12.98
N ASN A 382 -29.05 -7.14 12.65
CA ASN A 382 -30.25 -6.32 12.41
C ASN A 382 -29.99 -5.20 11.38
N GLU A 383 -30.50 -3.99 11.63
CA GLU A 383 -30.36 -2.83 10.73
C GLU A 383 -28.90 -2.37 10.54
N PRO A 384 -28.04 -2.30 11.59
CA PRO A 384 -26.61 -2.03 11.39
C PRO A 384 -25.94 -3.03 10.45
N GLY A 385 -26.24 -4.33 10.58
CA GLY A 385 -25.70 -5.36 9.69
C GLY A 385 -26.25 -5.23 8.27
N ALA A 386 -27.53 -4.88 8.12
CA ALA A 386 -28.13 -4.61 6.81
C ALA A 386 -27.50 -3.39 6.11
N LEU A 387 -27.11 -2.38 6.87
CA LEU A 387 -26.34 -1.24 6.36
C LEU A 387 -24.91 -1.65 6.00
N ASN A 388 -24.26 -2.50 6.81
CA ASN A 388 -22.94 -3.06 6.51
C ASN A 388 -22.96 -3.79 5.16
N GLU A 389 -23.91 -4.71 4.96
CA GLU A 389 -24.15 -5.41 3.70
C GLU A 389 -24.43 -4.46 2.52
N ALA A 390 -25.32 -3.48 2.72
CA ALA A 390 -25.65 -2.53 1.66
C ALA A 390 -24.46 -1.67 1.26
N PHE A 391 -23.60 -1.27 2.20
CA PHE A 391 -22.39 -0.53 1.87
C PHE A 391 -21.43 -1.37 1.03
N SER A 392 -21.27 -2.66 1.37
CA SER A 392 -20.45 -3.57 0.61
C SER A 392 -20.97 -3.78 -0.81
N ASP A 393 -22.29 -3.95 -1.00
CA ASP A 393 -22.93 -3.98 -2.33
C ASP A 393 -22.71 -2.66 -3.10
N ILE A 394 -22.90 -1.52 -2.45
CA ILE A 394 -22.70 -0.19 -3.06
C ILE A 394 -21.26 -0.03 -3.57
N VAL A 395 -20.26 -0.39 -2.77
CA VAL A 395 -18.86 -0.33 -3.18
C VAL A 395 -18.60 -1.34 -4.30
N GLY A 396 -19.09 -2.57 -4.17
CA GLY A 396 -18.98 -3.63 -5.19
C GLY A 396 -19.45 -3.17 -6.56
N THR A 397 -20.71 -2.75 -6.64
CA THR A 397 -21.31 -2.20 -7.87
C THR A 397 -20.57 -0.96 -8.38
N SER A 398 -20.11 -0.07 -7.49
CA SER A 398 -19.38 1.13 -7.91
C SER A 398 -18.00 0.81 -8.51
N VAL A 399 -17.29 -0.19 -7.95
CA VAL A 399 -16.04 -0.69 -8.51
C VAL A 399 -16.29 -1.31 -9.89
N GLU A 400 -17.36 -2.07 -10.05
CA GLU A 400 -17.74 -2.65 -11.33
C GLU A 400 -17.99 -1.59 -12.39
N PHE A 401 -18.84 -0.58 -12.10
CA PHE A 401 -19.06 0.57 -13.01
C PHE A 401 -17.81 1.39 -13.29
N PHE A 402 -16.80 1.36 -12.41
CA PHE A 402 -15.54 2.08 -12.63
C PHE A 402 -14.62 1.37 -13.62
N TYR A 403 -14.61 0.03 -13.64
CA TYR A 403 -13.69 -0.77 -14.45
C TYR A 403 -14.33 -1.40 -15.69
N GLN A 404 -15.63 -1.65 -15.65
CA GLN A 404 -16.34 -2.38 -16.69
C GLN A 404 -17.33 -1.47 -17.42
N PRO A 405 -17.57 -1.71 -18.73
CA PRO A 405 -18.60 -1.01 -19.47
C PRO A 405 -19.99 -1.41 -18.97
N ALA A 406 -20.87 -0.43 -18.78
CA ALA A 406 -22.26 -0.68 -18.41
C ALA A 406 -22.98 -1.58 -19.42
N GLY A 407 -23.81 -2.50 -18.95
CA GLY A 407 -24.59 -3.42 -19.77
C GLY A 407 -24.92 -4.70 -19.01
N THR A 408 -25.54 -5.67 -19.69
CA THR A 408 -25.90 -6.95 -19.07
C THR A 408 -25.00 -8.08 -19.58
N GLY A 409 -24.71 -9.04 -18.71
CA GLY A 409 -23.96 -10.25 -19.05
C GLY A 409 -22.50 -10.17 -18.59
N PRO A 410 -21.66 -11.18 -18.94
CA PRO A 410 -20.35 -11.32 -18.34
C PRO A 410 -19.46 -10.09 -18.51
N LEU A 411 -18.78 -9.68 -17.43
CA LEU A 411 -17.84 -8.55 -17.41
C LEU A 411 -18.50 -7.21 -17.84
N ARG A 412 -19.76 -7.01 -17.46
CA ARG A 412 -20.50 -5.77 -17.69
C ARG A 412 -21.02 -5.24 -16.37
N ALA A 413 -20.89 -3.92 -16.22
CA ALA A 413 -21.38 -3.25 -15.04
C ALA A 413 -22.90 -3.13 -15.05
N ASP A 414 -23.55 -3.73 -14.05
CA ASP A 414 -24.97 -3.55 -13.80
C ASP A 414 -25.31 -3.39 -12.30
N TYR A 415 -26.55 -3.68 -11.92
CA TYR A 415 -27.05 -3.53 -10.54
C TYR A 415 -27.49 -4.87 -9.96
N LEU A 416 -27.10 -5.98 -10.57
CA LEU A 416 -27.09 -7.30 -9.98
C LEU A 416 -25.81 -7.45 -9.15
N LEU A 417 -25.83 -8.43 -8.24
CA LEU A 417 -24.67 -8.78 -7.44
C LEU A 417 -24.29 -10.23 -7.71
N GLY A 418 -23.05 -10.47 -8.11
CA GLY A 418 -22.42 -11.77 -8.33
C GLY A 418 -22.90 -12.52 -9.56
N GLU A 419 -23.61 -11.89 -10.49
CA GLU A 419 -24.15 -12.49 -11.72
C GLU A 419 -23.08 -13.03 -12.67
N ASP A 420 -21.85 -12.51 -12.58
CA ASP A 420 -20.66 -13.01 -13.24
C ASP A 420 -20.31 -14.45 -12.85
N VAL A 421 -20.66 -14.93 -11.65
CA VAL A 421 -20.31 -16.29 -11.18
C VAL A 421 -21.48 -17.08 -10.61
N VAL A 422 -22.59 -16.42 -10.26
CA VAL A 422 -23.81 -17.05 -9.78
C VAL A 422 -24.92 -16.87 -10.81
N ARG A 423 -25.31 -17.97 -11.47
CA ARG A 423 -26.20 -17.92 -12.64
C ARG A 423 -27.47 -18.74 -12.47
N PRO A 424 -28.63 -18.25 -12.96
CA PRO A 424 -28.83 -16.93 -13.58
C PRO A 424 -28.92 -15.78 -12.55
N ASN A 425 -28.62 -14.57 -13.02
CA ASN A 425 -28.92 -13.26 -12.41
C ASN A 425 -28.23 -12.89 -11.09
N GLY A 426 -27.27 -13.68 -10.58
CA GLY A 426 -26.61 -13.35 -9.32
C GLY A 426 -27.44 -13.71 -8.10
N ILE A 427 -27.20 -13.00 -7.00
CA ILE A 427 -27.82 -13.25 -5.67
C ILE A 427 -28.68 -12.11 -5.15
N ARG A 428 -28.47 -10.88 -5.64
CA ARG A 428 -29.23 -9.68 -5.26
C ARG A 428 -29.41 -8.76 -6.46
N SER A 429 -30.34 -7.82 -6.34
CA SER A 429 -30.48 -6.70 -7.26
C SER A 429 -30.70 -5.42 -6.47
N MET A 430 -29.92 -4.38 -6.77
CA MET A 430 -30.16 -3.03 -6.24
C MET A 430 -31.32 -2.35 -6.97
N ALA A 431 -31.48 -2.62 -8.27
CA ALA A 431 -32.55 -2.04 -9.08
C ALA A 431 -33.93 -2.63 -8.74
N ASP A 432 -34.01 -3.95 -8.55
CA ASP A 432 -35.24 -4.66 -8.16
C ASP A 432 -34.97 -5.70 -7.06
N PRO A 433 -34.85 -5.28 -5.78
CA PRO A 433 -34.65 -6.21 -4.66
C PRO A 433 -35.72 -7.31 -4.59
N GLY A 434 -36.94 -7.01 -5.07
CA GLY A 434 -38.06 -7.94 -5.10
C GLY A 434 -37.81 -9.19 -5.95
N MET A 435 -36.91 -9.12 -6.95
CA MET A 435 -36.48 -10.26 -7.77
C MET A 435 -35.95 -11.43 -6.93
N PHE A 436 -35.33 -11.11 -5.78
CA PHE A 436 -34.76 -12.09 -4.85
C PHE A 436 -35.58 -12.22 -3.56
N GLY A 437 -36.78 -11.63 -3.51
CA GLY A 437 -37.61 -11.59 -2.32
C GLY A 437 -37.11 -10.64 -1.24
N HIS A 438 -36.22 -9.69 -1.59
CA HIS A 438 -35.70 -8.70 -0.65
C HIS A 438 -36.58 -7.44 -0.63
N PRO A 439 -36.74 -6.77 0.52
CA PRO A 439 -37.47 -5.52 0.63
C PRO A 439 -36.77 -4.38 -0.14
N ASP A 440 -37.57 -3.58 -0.85
CA ASP A 440 -37.16 -2.33 -1.51
C ASP A 440 -37.64 -1.08 -0.73
N HIS A 441 -38.29 -1.29 0.41
CA HIS A 441 -38.89 -0.24 1.23
C HIS A 441 -39.01 -0.67 2.71
N TYR A 442 -38.80 0.27 3.63
CA TYR A 442 -38.72 -0.01 5.07
C TYR A 442 -39.99 -0.61 5.68
N ALA A 443 -41.16 -0.31 5.11
CA ALA A 443 -42.45 -0.84 5.57
C ALA A 443 -42.58 -2.37 5.44
N ILE A 444 -41.81 -2.98 4.54
CA ILE A 444 -41.82 -4.43 4.29
C ILE A 444 -40.53 -5.12 4.76
N ARG A 445 -39.76 -4.47 5.64
CA ARG A 445 -38.52 -5.02 6.18
C ARG A 445 -38.76 -6.35 6.90
N TYR A 446 -37.80 -7.25 6.78
CA TYR A 446 -37.75 -8.48 7.55
C TYR A 446 -37.51 -8.17 9.03
N THR A 447 -38.26 -8.84 9.91
CA THR A 447 -38.22 -8.64 11.38
C THR A 447 -37.99 -9.95 12.15
N GLY A 448 -37.66 -11.03 11.46
CA GLY A 448 -37.31 -12.31 12.09
C GLY A 448 -35.84 -12.35 12.53
N THR A 449 -35.39 -13.52 12.98
CA THR A 449 -34.05 -13.71 13.56
C THR A 449 -33.07 -14.45 12.66
N ALA A 450 -33.52 -15.00 11.53
CA ALA A 450 -32.62 -15.65 10.58
C ALA A 450 -31.67 -14.61 9.97
N ASP A 451 -30.54 -15.07 9.43
CA ASP A 451 -29.59 -14.20 8.73
C ASP A 451 -29.17 -12.98 9.57
N ASN A 452 -28.84 -13.22 10.85
CA ASN A 452 -28.49 -12.18 11.81
C ASN A 452 -29.53 -11.05 11.92
N GLY A 453 -30.82 -11.35 11.79
CA GLY A 453 -31.87 -10.32 11.73
C GLY A 453 -32.12 -9.78 10.32
N GLY A 454 -31.83 -10.59 9.29
CA GLY A 454 -32.02 -10.28 7.88
C GLY A 454 -31.05 -9.24 7.35
N VAL A 455 -29.75 -9.37 7.63
CA VAL A 455 -28.73 -8.41 7.15
C VAL A 455 -28.65 -8.40 5.62
N HIS A 456 -28.60 -9.57 4.98
CA HIS A 456 -28.58 -9.68 3.51
C HIS A 456 -29.96 -9.43 2.89
N ILE A 457 -31.03 -9.61 3.68
CA ILE A 457 -32.41 -9.37 3.23
C ILE A 457 -32.69 -7.87 3.22
N ASN A 458 -32.53 -7.20 4.36
CA ASN A 458 -32.88 -5.80 4.55
C ASN A 458 -31.91 -4.82 3.87
N SER A 459 -30.70 -5.27 3.47
CA SER A 459 -29.77 -4.46 2.68
C SER A 459 -30.39 -3.95 1.37
N GLY A 460 -31.35 -4.71 0.81
CA GLY A 460 -32.13 -4.33 -0.37
C GLY A 460 -32.75 -2.93 -0.28
N ILE A 461 -33.11 -2.46 0.91
CA ILE A 461 -33.70 -1.13 1.12
C ILE A 461 -32.69 -0.02 0.82
N ALA A 462 -31.48 -0.13 1.37
CA ALA A 462 -30.42 0.85 1.16
C ALA A 462 -29.80 0.73 -0.23
N ASN A 463 -29.67 -0.49 -0.75
CA ASN A 463 -29.25 -0.75 -2.13
C ASN A 463 -30.19 -0.06 -3.14
N HIS A 464 -31.49 -0.20 -2.95
CA HIS A 464 -32.47 0.43 -3.82
C HIS A 464 -32.51 1.95 -3.68
N ALA A 465 -32.27 2.48 -2.48
CA ALA A 465 -32.11 3.92 -2.29
C ALA A 465 -30.89 4.46 -3.06
N PHE A 466 -29.77 3.76 -3.06
CA PHE A 466 -28.59 4.11 -3.85
C PHE A 466 -28.88 4.08 -5.36
N TYR A 467 -29.52 3.01 -5.85
CA TYR A 467 -29.96 2.90 -7.24
C TYR A 467 -30.86 4.08 -7.65
N LEU A 468 -31.92 4.37 -6.88
CA LEU A 468 -32.86 5.46 -7.17
C LEU A 468 -32.20 6.84 -7.13
N ALA A 469 -31.23 7.05 -6.24
CA ALA A 469 -30.49 8.31 -6.18
C ALA A 469 -29.67 8.57 -7.46
N ILE A 470 -29.25 7.50 -8.16
CA ILE A 470 -28.48 7.58 -9.40
C ILE A 470 -29.41 7.56 -10.61
N GLU A 471 -30.16 6.49 -10.83
CA GLU A 471 -30.96 6.31 -12.05
C GLU A 471 -32.34 6.99 -11.98
N GLY A 472 -32.83 7.25 -10.77
CA GLY A 472 -34.21 7.66 -10.56
C GLY A 472 -35.19 6.52 -10.78
N GLY A 473 -36.47 6.86 -10.84
CA GLY A 473 -37.54 5.90 -11.09
C GLY A 473 -38.65 6.02 -10.06
N THR A 474 -39.49 4.99 -9.97
CA THR A 474 -40.57 4.91 -8.99
C THR A 474 -40.36 3.68 -8.12
N ASN A 475 -40.29 3.88 -6.80
CA ASN A 475 -40.20 2.76 -5.88
C ASN A 475 -41.53 1.98 -5.90
N ARG A 476 -41.45 0.67 -6.18
CA ARG A 476 -42.62 -0.20 -6.38
C ARG A 476 -43.53 -0.28 -5.15
N THR A 477 -42.97 -0.30 -3.95
CA THR A 477 -43.74 -0.46 -2.71
C THR A 477 -44.40 0.84 -2.24
N SER A 478 -43.69 1.97 -2.30
CA SER A 478 -44.24 3.28 -1.87
C SER A 478 -45.03 4.01 -2.97
N GLY A 479 -44.76 3.72 -4.25
CA GLY A 479 -45.30 4.47 -5.39
C GLY A 479 -44.68 5.87 -5.55
N MET A 480 -43.66 6.23 -4.75
CA MET A 480 -43.02 7.54 -4.81
C MET A 480 -41.98 7.58 -5.93
N ALA A 481 -42.02 8.66 -6.72
CA ALA A 481 -41.04 8.93 -7.76
C ALA A 481 -39.80 9.63 -7.17
N VAL A 482 -38.62 9.20 -7.62
CA VAL A 482 -37.32 9.81 -7.30
C VAL A 482 -36.68 10.30 -8.59
N LEU A 483 -36.26 11.56 -8.59
CA LEU A 483 -35.42 12.11 -9.66
C LEU A 483 -33.96 11.80 -9.34
N GLY A 484 -33.38 10.84 -10.06
CA GLY A 484 -31.96 10.50 -9.93
C GLY A 484 -31.05 11.52 -10.59
N VAL A 485 -29.76 11.50 -10.24
CA VAL A 485 -28.75 12.39 -10.83
C VAL A 485 -28.31 11.99 -12.25
N GLY A 486 -28.71 10.80 -12.70
CA GLY A 486 -28.28 10.13 -13.93
C GLY A 486 -26.94 9.40 -13.77
N GLY A 487 -26.77 8.26 -14.44
CA GLY A 487 -25.56 7.43 -14.35
C GLY A 487 -24.24 8.16 -14.67
N VAL A 488 -24.26 9.20 -15.51
CA VAL A 488 -23.08 10.06 -15.77
C VAL A 488 -22.58 10.81 -14.53
N ASN A 489 -23.46 11.03 -13.55
CA ASN A 489 -23.20 11.73 -12.29
C ASN A 489 -23.08 10.77 -11.10
N ARG A 490 -22.99 9.45 -11.31
CA ARG A 490 -22.92 8.41 -10.28
C ARG A 490 -21.93 8.74 -9.15
N GLN A 491 -20.77 9.29 -9.49
CA GLN A 491 -19.73 9.68 -8.53
C GLN A 491 -20.25 10.62 -7.42
N GLN A 492 -21.25 11.46 -7.71
CA GLN A 492 -21.83 12.35 -6.71
C GLN A 492 -22.51 11.53 -5.60
N ILE A 493 -23.26 10.50 -5.97
CA ILE A 493 -23.97 9.63 -5.02
C ILE A 493 -22.99 8.69 -4.31
N GLU A 494 -22.01 8.13 -5.03
CA GLU A 494 -20.92 7.36 -4.42
C GLU A 494 -20.22 8.15 -3.30
N ASN A 495 -19.87 9.42 -3.55
CA ASN A 495 -19.24 10.28 -2.54
C ASN A 495 -20.15 10.54 -1.33
N VAL A 496 -21.46 10.72 -1.56
CA VAL A 496 -22.43 10.94 -0.47
C VAL A 496 -22.54 9.69 0.40
N PHE A 497 -22.73 8.52 -0.19
CA PHE A 497 -22.85 7.27 0.55
C PHE A 497 -21.53 6.91 1.22
N TYR A 498 -20.40 6.98 0.51
CA TYR A 498 -19.08 6.73 1.11
C TYR A 498 -18.84 7.61 2.33
N ARG A 499 -19.09 8.92 2.24
CA ARG A 499 -18.95 9.82 3.40
C ARG A 499 -19.94 9.51 4.52
N ALA A 500 -21.19 9.16 4.20
CA ALA A 500 -22.16 8.78 5.21
C ALA A 500 -21.67 7.56 6.02
N PHE A 501 -21.23 6.52 5.32
CA PHE A 501 -20.81 5.26 5.93
C PHE A 501 -19.45 5.32 6.63
N THR A 502 -18.55 6.21 6.20
CA THR A 502 -17.18 6.26 6.76
C THR A 502 -16.96 7.38 7.77
N GLU A 503 -17.80 8.42 7.77
CA GLU A 503 -17.57 9.63 8.59
C GLU A 503 -18.76 10.05 9.47
N LEU A 504 -19.99 9.59 9.17
CA LEU A 504 -21.20 10.09 9.82
C LEU A 504 -21.97 9.04 10.62
N LEU A 505 -21.94 7.77 10.20
CA LEU A 505 -22.54 6.69 10.98
C LEU A 505 -21.73 6.48 12.28
N PRO A 506 -22.43 6.26 13.42
CA PRO A 506 -21.86 6.35 14.76
C PRO A 506 -21.04 5.13 15.18
#